data_AF-A0A662ZK98-F1
#
_entry.id   AF-A0A662ZK98-F1
#
_cell.length_a   1.000
_cell.length_b   1.000
_cell.length_c   1.000
_cell.angle_alpha   90.00
_cell.angle_beta   90.00
_cell.angle_gamma   90.00
#
_symmetry.space_group_name_H-M   'P 1'
#
loop_
_entity.id
_entity.type
_entity.pdbx_description
1 polymer ?
#
loop_
_entity_poly.entity_id
_entity_poly.type
_entity_poly.pdbx_seq_one_letter_code
_entity_poly.pdbx_strand_id
1 'polypeptide(L)'
;MNKNFSRYSAFLSIFSLFGFTTMLNRAGFYKIKGLCSVEMIKELLISNMVDKSVNHYAKSGIAVNGSNGTSKSSLYRFMSEPSYSWRSLLTQLAANVVSRTSKLTGSDRIKTFCIDDSVIDRNRSSKVQLSAKVYDHCTHTFLKGFTYLSIAWSDGNSTYPVDFAMVSSTKDKNCLPPVDSMDIDARRSIDKRMIESRIPKTELYLVYHRISCYQNQSSGTPCYRYGKAHEQCLLSLQK
;
A
#
# COMPACT_ATOMS: atom_id res chain seq x y z
N MET A 1 24.20 -24.05 0.23
CA MET A 1 23.13 -23.08 0.58
C MET A 1 21.79 -23.82 0.64
N ASN A 2 21.44 -24.46 1.76
CA ASN A 2 20.11 -25.08 1.89
C ASN A 2 19.79 -25.48 3.34
N LYS A 3 19.61 -24.52 4.25
CA LYS A 3 18.95 -24.79 5.54
C LYS A 3 18.08 -23.59 5.92
N ASN A 4 16.78 -23.87 6.16
CA ASN A 4 15.75 -23.04 6.83
C ASN A 4 14.67 -22.28 6.02
N PHE A 5 14.61 -22.30 4.68
CA PHE A 5 13.48 -21.68 3.94
C PHE A 5 12.32 -22.61 3.58
N SER A 6 12.43 -23.91 3.91
CA SER A 6 11.32 -24.87 3.76
C SER A 6 10.02 -24.37 4.42
N ARG A 7 10.13 -23.67 5.58
CA ARG A 7 8.99 -23.12 6.33
C ARG A 7 8.22 -22.00 5.62
N TYR A 8 8.87 -21.24 4.73
CA TYR A 8 8.24 -20.14 3.98
C TYR A 8 8.07 -20.47 2.49
N SER A 9 8.35 -21.69 2.08
CA SER A 9 8.34 -22.10 0.66
C SER A 9 7.00 -21.79 -0.03
N ALA A 10 5.87 -22.06 0.65
CA ALA A 10 4.53 -21.73 0.16
C ALA A 10 4.30 -20.21 0.07
N PHE A 11 4.78 -19.43 1.04
CA PHE A 11 4.69 -17.97 0.98
C PHE A 11 5.56 -17.38 -0.14
N LEU A 12 6.75 -17.92 -0.34
CA LEU A 12 7.68 -17.46 -1.37
C LEU A 12 7.22 -17.82 -2.78
N SER A 13 6.53 -18.96 -2.97
CA SER A 13 6.00 -19.37 -4.27
C SER A 13 4.87 -18.46 -4.76
N ILE A 14 4.14 -17.81 -3.85
CA ILE A 14 3.11 -16.80 -4.16
C ILE A 14 3.70 -15.66 -5.01
N PHE A 15 4.94 -15.23 -4.78
CA PHE A 15 5.54 -14.15 -5.57
C PHE A 15 5.62 -14.50 -7.05
N SER A 16 6.01 -15.73 -7.36
CA SER A 16 6.04 -16.22 -8.75
C SER A 16 4.63 -16.41 -9.29
N LEU A 17 3.73 -16.99 -8.50
CA LEU A 17 2.33 -17.24 -8.89
C LEU A 17 1.59 -15.95 -9.30
N PHE A 18 1.84 -14.86 -8.56
CA PHE A 18 1.21 -13.56 -8.80
C PHE A 18 1.99 -12.68 -9.79
N GLY A 19 3.17 -13.11 -10.27
CA GLY A 19 3.97 -12.30 -11.20
C GLY A 19 4.51 -11.01 -10.56
N PHE A 20 4.94 -11.08 -9.31
CA PHE A 20 5.29 -9.92 -8.48
C PHE A 20 6.38 -9.04 -9.11
N THR A 21 7.34 -9.64 -9.83
CA THR A 21 8.39 -8.91 -10.57
C THR A 21 7.80 -7.89 -11.54
N THR A 22 6.81 -8.30 -12.33
CA THR A 22 6.17 -7.44 -13.33
C THR A 22 5.43 -6.29 -12.65
N MET A 23 4.73 -6.56 -11.55
CA MET A 23 3.99 -5.56 -10.79
C MET A 23 4.91 -4.54 -10.14
N LEU A 24 6.02 -4.99 -9.55
CA LEU A 24 7.06 -4.14 -9.00
C LEU A 24 7.65 -3.21 -10.06
N ASN A 25 8.00 -3.74 -11.23
CA ASN A 25 8.50 -2.93 -12.33
C ASN A 25 7.48 -1.86 -12.76
N ARG A 26 6.21 -2.22 -12.94
CA ARG A 26 5.13 -1.26 -13.27
C ARG A 26 4.93 -0.20 -12.19
N ALA A 27 5.17 -0.55 -10.93
CA ALA A 27 5.11 0.37 -9.80
C ALA A 27 6.41 1.18 -9.57
N GLY A 28 7.40 1.06 -10.46
CA GLY A 28 8.65 1.84 -10.43
C GLY A 28 9.75 1.25 -9.55
N PHE A 29 9.62 0.01 -9.07
CA PHE A 29 10.59 -0.61 -8.15
C PHE A 29 11.80 -1.17 -8.90
N TYR A 30 12.80 -0.32 -9.15
CA TYR A 30 14.04 -0.70 -9.84
C TYR A 30 15.26 -0.63 -8.92
N LYS A 31 16.08 -1.69 -8.89
CA LYS A 31 17.39 -1.71 -8.24
C LYS A 31 18.48 -2.09 -9.23
N ILE A 32 19.56 -1.30 -9.21
CA ILE A 32 20.76 -1.52 -10.05
C ILE A 32 21.80 -2.40 -9.32
N LYS A 33 21.91 -2.26 -7.98
CA LYS A 33 22.95 -2.92 -7.17
C LYS A 33 22.39 -3.65 -5.95
N GLY A 34 22.99 -4.78 -5.60
CA GLY A 34 22.59 -5.64 -4.49
C GLY A 34 21.41 -6.54 -4.87
N LEU A 35 20.64 -6.97 -3.86
CA LEU A 35 19.44 -7.79 -4.10
C LEU A 35 18.45 -7.10 -5.03
N CYS A 36 17.76 -7.87 -5.87
CA CYS A 36 16.70 -7.35 -6.72
C CYS A 36 15.46 -6.95 -5.89
N SER A 37 14.57 -6.14 -6.47
CA SER A 37 13.39 -5.60 -5.77
C SER A 37 12.49 -6.69 -5.17
N VAL A 38 12.35 -7.83 -5.85
CA VAL A 38 11.53 -8.96 -5.35
C VAL A 38 12.14 -9.54 -4.06
N GLU A 39 13.45 -9.77 -4.03
CA GLU A 39 14.13 -10.29 -2.86
C GLU A 39 14.10 -9.29 -1.69
N MET A 40 14.22 -7.98 -1.98
CA MET A 40 14.03 -6.94 -0.95
C MET A 40 12.64 -6.99 -0.32
N ILE A 41 11.58 -7.18 -1.12
CA ILE A 41 10.21 -7.30 -0.59
C ILE A 41 10.04 -8.59 0.21
N LYS A 42 10.60 -9.72 -0.25
CA LYS A 42 10.55 -10.98 0.50
C LYS A 42 11.19 -10.83 1.88
N GLU A 43 12.38 -10.23 1.95
CA GLU A 43 13.09 -9.93 3.19
C GLU A 43 12.26 -9.01 4.11
N LEU A 44 11.63 -7.96 3.56
CA LEU A 44 10.75 -7.08 4.33
C LEU A 44 9.53 -7.81 4.89
N LEU A 45 8.83 -8.61 4.09
CA LEU A 45 7.62 -9.31 4.55
C LEU A 45 7.96 -10.40 5.56
N ILE A 46 9.02 -11.16 5.32
CA ILE A 46 9.50 -12.17 6.28
C ILE A 46 9.94 -11.48 7.58
N SER A 47 10.59 -10.32 7.52
CA SER A 47 10.96 -9.58 8.73
C SER A 47 9.77 -9.23 9.62
N ASN A 48 8.60 -8.96 9.02
CA ASN A 48 7.36 -8.69 9.75
C ASN A 48 6.68 -9.97 10.28
N MET A 49 6.91 -11.13 9.64
CA MET A 49 6.33 -12.42 10.06
C MET A 49 7.15 -13.10 11.17
N VAL A 50 8.47 -12.93 11.14
CA VAL A 50 9.41 -13.62 12.05
C VAL A 50 9.65 -12.84 13.32
N ASP A 51 9.67 -11.50 13.24
CA ASP A 51 10.22 -10.65 14.27
C ASP A 51 9.42 -9.36 14.47
N LYS A 52 9.65 -8.71 15.60
CA LYS A 52 8.98 -7.45 15.97
C LYS A 52 9.53 -6.24 15.21
N SER A 53 10.71 -6.32 14.60
CA SER A 53 11.28 -5.22 13.81
C SER A 53 12.33 -5.64 12.79
N VAL A 54 12.45 -4.85 11.71
CA VAL A 54 13.52 -4.96 10.68
C VAL A 54 14.94 -4.97 11.31
N ASN A 55 15.13 -4.22 12.39
CA ASN A 55 16.43 -4.16 13.08
C ASN A 55 16.78 -5.47 13.79
N HIS A 56 15.80 -6.09 14.43
CA HIS A 56 16.02 -7.38 15.09
C HIS A 56 16.19 -8.48 14.03
N TYR A 57 15.35 -8.47 12.99
CA TYR A 57 15.46 -9.39 11.86
C TYR A 57 16.84 -9.36 11.20
N ALA A 58 17.39 -8.17 10.93
CA ALA A 58 18.72 -8.04 10.34
C ALA A 58 19.85 -8.57 11.25
N LYS A 59 19.61 -8.69 12.56
CA LYS A 59 20.58 -9.20 13.56
C LYS A 59 20.35 -10.66 13.94
N SER A 60 19.19 -11.23 13.62
CA SER A 60 18.79 -12.57 14.07
C SER A 60 19.48 -13.71 13.32
N GLY A 61 20.13 -13.42 12.19
CA GLY A 61 20.70 -14.45 11.31
C GLY A 61 19.65 -15.23 10.49
N ILE A 62 18.36 -14.85 10.60
CA ILE A 62 17.23 -15.49 9.90
C ILE A 62 17.00 -14.88 8.49
N ALA A 63 17.74 -13.83 8.14
CA ALA A 63 17.65 -13.15 6.84
C ALA A 63 17.68 -14.16 5.68
N VAL A 64 16.81 -13.98 4.67
CA VAL A 64 16.70 -14.89 3.51
C VAL A 64 18.03 -15.13 2.85
N ASN A 65 18.83 -14.07 2.80
CA ASN A 65 20.11 -14.06 2.14
C ASN A 65 21.32 -14.02 3.10
N GLY A 66 21.13 -14.32 4.39
CA GLY A 66 22.21 -14.52 5.38
C GLY A 66 23.31 -13.43 5.38
N SER A 67 24.58 -13.85 5.50
CA SER A 67 25.77 -12.97 5.50
C SER A 67 25.96 -12.13 4.22
N ASN A 68 25.24 -12.45 3.13
CA ASN A 68 25.34 -11.77 1.83
C ASN A 68 24.10 -10.92 1.49
N GLY A 69 23.12 -10.83 2.39
CA GLY A 69 21.76 -10.51 1.97
C GLY A 69 21.35 -9.06 2.03
N THR A 70 21.03 -8.60 3.22
CA THR A 70 20.34 -7.32 3.34
C THR A 70 20.64 -6.69 4.67
N SER A 71 21.46 -5.64 4.66
CA SER A 71 21.64 -4.84 5.86
C SER A 71 20.33 -4.15 6.22
N LYS A 72 20.13 -3.88 7.51
CA LYS A 72 19.08 -2.98 8.02
C LYS A 72 18.99 -1.69 7.18
N SER A 73 20.14 -1.08 6.89
CA SER A 73 20.25 0.16 6.12
C SER A 73 19.76 -0.01 4.68
N SER A 74 20.03 -1.15 4.06
CA SER A 74 19.55 -1.47 2.72
C SER A 74 18.02 -1.56 2.67
N LEU A 75 17.41 -2.21 3.67
CA LEU A 75 15.94 -2.33 3.78
C LEU A 75 15.28 -0.95 4.00
N TYR A 76 15.83 -0.12 4.89
CA TYR A 76 15.29 1.23 5.09
C TYR A 76 15.43 2.12 3.86
N ARG A 77 16.58 2.09 3.17
CA ARG A 77 16.76 2.84 1.92
C ARG A 77 15.77 2.39 0.85
N PHE A 78 15.51 1.10 0.75
CA PHE A 78 14.53 0.56 -0.19
C PHE A 78 13.10 1.00 0.16
N MET A 79 12.72 1.01 1.44
CA MET A 79 11.39 1.50 1.87
C MET A 79 11.23 3.01 1.69
N SER A 80 12.33 3.77 1.74
CA SER A 80 12.33 5.24 1.70
C SER A 80 12.56 5.80 0.30
N GLU A 81 12.64 4.94 -0.74
CA GLU A 81 12.86 5.38 -2.12
C GLU A 81 11.63 6.13 -2.65
N PRO A 82 11.74 7.45 -2.94
CA PRO A 82 10.55 8.28 -3.23
C PRO A 82 9.93 8.03 -4.62
N SER A 83 10.66 7.39 -5.52
CA SER A 83 10.15 7.02 -6.85
C SER A 83 9.17 5.84 -6.82
N TYR A 84 9.27 4.97 -5.81
CA TYR A 84 8.46 3.75 -5.72
C TYR A 84 6.99 4.07 -5.43
N SER A 85 6.09 3.53 -6.25
CA SER A 85 4.65 3.68 -6.09
C SER A 85 4.06 2.51 -5.31
N TRP A 86 4.11 2.60 -3.98
CA TRP A 86 3.52 1.58 -3.09
C TRP A 86 2.02 1.38 -3.32
N ARG A 87 1.27 2.46 -3.59
CA ARG A 87 -0.17 2.37 -3.92
C ARG A 87 -0.40 1.61 -5.22
N SER A 88 0.35 1.91 -6.29
CA SER A 88 0.24 1.16 -7.54
C SER A 88 0.52 -0.33 -7.32
N LEU A 89 1.54 -0.68 -6.53
CA LEU A 89 1.82 -2.07 -6.19
C LEU A 89 0.65 -2.74 -5.46
N LEU A 90 0.08 -2.08 -4.44
CA LEU A 90 -1.08 -2.57 -3.70
C LEU A 90 -2.28 -2.79 -4.63
N THR A 91 -2.62 -1.80 -5.45
CA THR A 91 -3.76 -1.88 -6.36
C THR A 91 -3.59 -2.99 -7.40
N GLN A 92 -2.40 -3.13 -7.99
CA GLN A 92 -2.09 -4.23 -8.90
C GLN A 92 -2.22 -5.59 -8.21
N LEU A 93 -1.76 -5.70 -6.96
CA LEU A 93 -1.83 -6.93 -6.20
C LEU A 93 -3.26 -7.29 -5.87
N ALA A 94 -4.03 -6.32 -5.38
CA ALA A 94 -5.43 -6.49 -5.07
C ALA A 94 -6.21 -6.92 -6.32
N ALA A 95 -5.91 -6.35 -7.48
CA ALA A 95 -6.55 -6.75 -8.75
C ALA A 95 -6.27 -8.20 -9.11
N ASN A 96 -5.02 -8.61 -9.00
CA ASN A 96 -4.62 -9.98 -9.27
C ASN A 96 -5.29 -10.95 -8.29
N VAL A 97 -5.29 -10.63 -6.99
CA VAL A 97 -5.95 -11.44 -5.94
C VAL A 97 -7.45 -11.54 -6.19
N VAL A 98 -8.15 -10.42 -6.34
CA VAL A 98 -9.60 -10.38 -6.59
C VAL A 98 -9.96 -11.16 -7.86
N SER A 99 -9.20 -11.01 -8.95
CA SER A 99 -9.48 -11.73 -10.21
C SER A 99 -9.40 -13.26 -10.07
N ARG A 100 -8.57 -13.75 -9.15
CA ARG A 100 -8.40 -15.18 -8.88
C ARG A 100 -9.41 -15.69 -7.88
N THR A 101 -9.60 -14.97 -6.77
CA THR A 101 -10.44 -15.41 -5.65
C THR A 101 -11.93 -15.24 -5.94
N SER A 102 -12.33 -14.25 -6.74
CA SER A 102 -13.73 -14.09 -7.18
C SER A 102 -14.25 -15.22 -8.06
N LYS A 103 -13.36 -16.07 -8.62
CA LYS A 103 -13.75 -17.29 -9.34
C LYS A 103 -14.05 -18.46 -8.40
N LEU A 104 -13.63 -18.34 -7.14
CA LEU A 104 -13.81 -19.36 -6.10
C LEU A 104 -15.06 -19.07 -5.26
N THR A 105 -15.73 -17.95 -5.50
CA THR A 105 -16.96 -17.54 -4.81
C THR A 105 -18.13 -17.44 -5.80
N GLY A 106 -19.36 -17.47 -5.28
CA GLY A 106 -20.58 -17.41 -6.09
C GLY A 106 -20.69 -16.11 -6.89
N SER A 107 -21.13 -16.19 -8.14
CA SER A 107 -21.26 -15.03 -9.05
C SER A 107 -22.42 -14.09 -8.69
N ASP A 108 -23.35 -14.57 -7.85
CA ASP A 108 -24.51 -13.87 -7.31
C ASP A 108 -24.18 -12.96 -6.12
N ARG A 109 -22.97 -13.08 -5.57
CA ARG A 109 -22.52 -12.28 -4.43
C ARG A 109 -22.43 -10.80 -4.79
N ILE A 110 -22.95 -9.96 -3.90
CA ILE A 110 -22.85 -8.51 -3.99
C ILE A 110 -21.39 -8.11 -3.73
N LYS A 111 -20.82 -7.38 -4.67
CA LYS A 111 -19.46 -6.83 -4.57
C LYS A 111 -19.54 -5.37 -4.20
N THR A 112 -18.79 -4.95 -3.20
CA THR A 112 -18.81 -3.59 -2.67
C THR A 112 -17.41 -3.03 -2.52
N PHE A 113 -17.33 -1.70 -2.52
CA PHE A 113 -16.18 -0.99 -1.99
C PHE A 113 -16.55 -0.42 -0.62
N CYS A 114 -15.77 -0.78 0.39
CA CYS A 114 -15.86 -0.25 1.74
C CYS A 114 -14.81 0.85 1.89
N ILE A 115 -15.24 2.04 2.31
CA ILE A 115 -14.36 3.16 2.60
C ILE A 115 -14.43 3.41 4.10
N ASP A 116 -13.27 3.44 4.75
CA ASP A 116 -13.17 3.68 6.19
C ASP A 116 -11.98 4.59 6.48
N ASP A 117 -12.11 5.44 7.49
CA ASP A 117 -11.04 6.33 7.93
C ASP A 117 -10.56 6.01 9.36
N SER A 118 -9.24 5.93 9.50
CA SER A 118 -8.58 5.62 10.76
C SER A 118 -7.48 6.64 11.04
N VAL A 119 -7.12 6.86 12.30
CA VAL A 119 -5.97 7.71 12.65
C VAL A 119 -4.69 6.86 12.67
N ILE A 120 -3.67 7.27 11.92
CA ILE A 120 -2.33 6.70 12.03
C ILE A 120 -1.50 7.58 12.97
N ASP A 121 -1.25 7.06 14.18
CA ASP A 121 -0.41 7.72 15.17
C ASP A 121 1.09 7.64 14.78
N ARG A 122 1.75 8.80 14.80
CA ARG A 122 3.17 9.02 14.58
C ARG A 122 3.76 9.93 15.67
N ASN A 123 3.21 9.94 16.88
CA ASN A 123 3.64 10.77 18.03
C ASN A 123 5.14 10.71 18.32
N ARG A 124 5.77 9.55 18.16
CA ARG A 124 7.21 9.33 18.37
C ARG A 124 8.09 9.74 17.19
N SER A 125 7.48 10.18 16.08
CA SER A 125 8.20 10.54 14.86
C SER A 125 8.40 12.05 14.77
N SER A 126 9.66 12.48 14.63
CA SER A 126 10.02 13.89 14.48
C SER A 126 10.33 14.30 13.03
N LYS A 127 10.63 13.34 12.15
CA LYS A 127 11.07 13.57 10.77
C LYS A 127 10.10 13.02 9.71
N VAL A 128 8.81 13.15 9.96
CA VAL A 128 7.78 12.70 9.02
C VAL A 128 7.17 13.93 8.36
N GLN A 129 7.46 14.10 7.07
CA GLN A 129 6.94 15.21 6.28
C GLN A 129 5.42 15.24 6.34
N LEU A 130 4.86 16.44 6.50
CA LEU A 130 3.42 16.68 6.57
C LEU A 130 2.69 15.94 7.69
N SER A 131 3.38 15.38 8.70
CA SER A 131 2.70 14.87 9.89
C SER A 131 1.99 16.01 10.58
N ALA A 132 0.69 15.88 10.84
CA ALA A 132 -0.13 16.95 11.39
C ALA A 132 -0.69 16.59 12.77
N LYS A 133 -1.11 17.60 13.52
CA LYS A 133 -1.90 17.39 14.74
C LYS A 133 -3.33 17.01 14.34
N VAL A 134 -3.67 15.74 14.51
CA VAL A 134 -4.98 15.15 14.20
C VAL A 134 -5.72 14.89 15.51
N TYR A 135 -7.02 15.21 15.55
CA TYR A 135 -7.84 14.87 16.69
C TYR A 135 -8.33 13.43 16.55
N ASP A 136 -7.99 12.59 17.51
CA ASP A 136 -8.50 11.22 17.59
C ASP A 136 -9.80 11.21 18.41
N HIS A 137 -10.89 10.87 17.74
CA HIS A 137 -12.21 10.78 18.35
C HIS A 137 -12.36 9.58 19.28
N CYS A 138 -11.52 8.54 19.12
CA CYS A 138 -11.56 7.35 19.98
C CYS A 138 -10.97 7.64 21.36
N THR A 139 -9.82 8.31 21.41
CA THR A 139 -9.15 8.65 22.68
C THR A 139 -9.48 10.05 23.20
N HIS A 140 -10.20 10.86 22.41
CA HIS A 140 -10.45 12.29 22.68
C HIS A 140 -9.17 13.10 22.90
N THR A 141 -8.09 12.74 22.21
CA THR A 141 -6.80 13.43 22.30
C THR A 141 -6.28 13.86 20.94
N PHE A 142 -5.35 14.82 20.94
CA PHE A 142 -4.64 15.17 19.73
C PHE A 142 -3.36 14.34 19.59
N LEU A 143 -3.22 13.68 18.45
CA LEU A 143 -2.05 12.88 18.09
C LEU A 143 -1.31 13.55 16.93
N LYS A 144 -0.01 13.32 16.80
CA LYS A 144 0.76 13.69 15.60
C LYS A 144 0.67 12.54 14.61
N GLY A 145 0.22 12.79 13.39
CA GLY A 145 0.11 11.75 12.39
C GLY A 145 -0.74 12.16 11.19
N PHE A 146 -1.55 11.22 10.71
CA PHE A 146 -2.40 11.38 9.53
C PHE A 146 -3.74 10.70 9.75
N THR A 147 -4.75 11.15 9.02
CA THR A 147 -5.95 10.33 8.80
C THR A 147 -5.70 9.42 7.60
N TYR A 148 -5.75 8.12 7.83
CA TYR A 148 -5.65 7.08 6.82
C TYR A 148 -7.03 6.76 6.28
N LEU A 149 -7.31 7.22 5.06
CA LEU A 149 -8.53 6.92 4.34
C LEU A 149 -8.29 5.69 3.48
N SER A 150 -8.86 4.55 3.86
CA SER A 150 -8.69 3.28 3.19
C SER A 150 -9.88 2.94 2.32
N ILE A 151 -9.62 2.27 1.19
CA ILE A 151 -10.65 1.63 0.39
C ILE A 151 -10.33 0.15 0.25
N ALA A 152 -11.34 -0.68 0.48
CA ALA A 152 -11.27 -2.12 0.37
C ALA A 152 -12.38 -2.63 -0.53
N TRP A 153 -12.08 -3.65 -1.32
CA TRP A 153 -13.09 -4.39 -2.07
C TRP A 153 -13.57 -5.58 -1.24
N SER A 154 -14.86 -5.89 -1.28
CA SER A 154 -15.44 -7.07 -0.62
C SER A 154 -16.47 -7.76 -1.50
N ASP A 155 -16.57 -9.09 -1.43
CA ASP A 155 -17.69 -9.90 -1.97
C ASP A 155 -18.56 -10.53 -0.87
N GLY A 156 -18.45 -10.00 0.36
CA GLY A 156 -19.12 -10.53 1.54
C GLY A 156 -18.54 -11.84 2.08
N ASN A 157 -17.56 -12.45 1.42
CA ASN A 157 -16.79 -13.60 1.94
C ASN A 157 -15.33 -13.22 2.18
N SER A 158 -14.75 -12.44 1.27
CA SER A 158 -13.37 -11.99 1.31
C SER A 158 -13.32 -10.48 1.15
N THR A 159 -12.38 -9.84 1.84
CA THR A 159 -12.16 -8.40 1.78
C THR A 159 -10.68 -8.12 1.58
N TYR A 160 -10.35 -7.28 0.60
CA TYR A 160 -8.97 -6.94 0.26
C TYR A 160 -8.79 -5.42 0.20
N PRO A 161 -7.72 -4.87 0.83
CA PRO A 161 -7.38 -3.46 0.64
C PRO A 161 -6.97 -3.24 -0.82
N VAL A 162 -7.52 -2.20 -1.46
CA VAL A 162 -7.25 -1.91 -2.88
C VAL A 162 -6.46 -0.62 -3.08
N ASP A 163 -6.67 0.36 -2.21
CA ASP A 163 -6.00 1.64 -2.25
C ASP A 163 -6.13 2.38 -0.89
N PHE A 164 -5.38 3.46 -0.71
CA PHE A 164 -5.46 4.31 0.48
C PHE A 164 -4.90 5.71 0.25
N ALA A 165 -5.39 6.70 0.98
CA ALA A 165 -4.80 8.04 1.06
C ALA A 165 -4.37 8.37 2.49
N MET A 166 -3.23 9.05 2.61
CA MET A 166 -2.76 9.60 3.88
C MET A 166 -3.13 11.08 3.89
N VAL A 167 -4.11 11.48 4.69
CA VAL A 167 -4.62 12.85 4.75
C VAL A 167 -3.95 13.59 5.91
N SER A 168 -3.35 14.72 5.58
CA SER A 168 -2.75 15.69 6.49
C SER A 168 -3.64 16.92 6.66
N SER A 169 -3.26 17.83 7.55
CA SER A 169 -3.92 19.12 7.68
C SER A 169 -3.71 19.97 6.44
N THR A 170 -4.76 20.61 5.95
CA THR A 170 -4.68 21.60 4.86
C THR A 170 -3.97 22.89 5.29
N LYS A 171 -3.87 23.16 6.60
CA LYS A 171 -3.21 24.34 7.18
C LYS A 171 -1.78 24.02 7.60
N ASP A 172 -0.81 24.74 7.03
CA ASP A 172 0.63 24.50 7.29
C ASP A 172 1.00 24.64 8.76
N LYS A 173 0.39 25.59 9.48
CA LYS A 173 0.62 25.80 10.93
C LYS A 173 0.34 24.57 11.81
N ASN A 174 -0.44 23.61 11.31
CA ASN A 174 -0.79 22.39 12.03
C ASN A 174 0.09 21.20 11.63
N CYS A 175 0.92 21.34 10.60
CA CYS A 175 1.87 20.34 10.14
C CYS A 175 3.22 20.55 10.84
N LEU A 176 3.95 19.46 11.08
CA LEU A 176 5.35 19.55 11.43
C LEU A 176 6.11 20.23 10.29
N PRO A 177 7.12 21.06 10.60
CA PRO A 177 7.93 21.70 9.57
C PRO A 177 8.50 20.62 8.63
N PRO A 178 8.54 20.91 7.32
CA PRO A 178 9.11 19.95 6.37
C PRO A 178 10.53 19.60 6.80
N VAL A 179 10.87 18.31 6.75
CA VAL A 179 12.27 17.88 6.81
C VAL A 179 12.95 18.57 5.64
N ASP A 180 13.94 19.43 5.93
CA ASP A 180 14.70 20.32 5.03
C ASP A 180 14.36 20.13 3.56
N SER A 181 13.83 21.18 2.91
CA SER A 181 13.37 21.23 1.51
C SER A 181 14.12 20.28 0.59
N MET A 182 13.73 19.01 0.58
CA MET A 182 14.14 18.11 -0.47
C MET A 182 13.45 18.68 -1.69
N ASP A 183 14.25 19.07 -2.68
CA ASP A 183 13.77 19.33 -4.02
C ASP A 183 13.24 17.99 -4.55
N ILE A 184 11.99 17.70 -4.21
CA ILE A 184 11.30 16.49 -4.61
C ILE A 184 10.82 16.76 -6.03
N ASP A 185 11.43 16.07 -6.99
CA ASP A 185 10.98 16.07 -8.37
C ASP A 185 9.49 15.72 -8.46
N ALA A 186 8.69 16.65 -9.01
CA ALA A 186 7.24 16.54 -9.14
C ALA A 186 6.76 15.30 -9.94
N ARG A 187 7.66 14.68 -10.71
CA ARG A 187 7.37 13.43 -11.42
C ARG A 187 7.31 12.21 -10.49
N ARG A 188 7.88 12.31 -9.29
CA ARG A 188 7.97 11.19 -8.33
C ARG A 188 6.64 10.92 -7.65
N SER A 189 6.44 9.65 -7.30
CA SER A 189 5.23 9.18 -6.62
C SER A 189 4.97 9.94 -5.32
N ILE A 190 6.03 10.23 -4.53
CA ILE A 190 5.91 10.95 -3.26
C ILE A 190 5.30 12.35 -3.41
N ASP A 191 5.65 13.12 -4.45
CA ASP A 191 5.18 14.49 -4.62
C ASP A 191 3.66 14.52 -4.84
N LYS A 192 3.19 13.68 -5.76
CA LYS A 192 1.76 13.47 -6.00
C LYS A 192 1.02 13.08 -4.72
N ARG A 193 1.63 12.27 -3.84
CA ARG A 193 1.03 11.89 -2.55
C ARG A 193 1.06 13.02 -1.54
N MET A 194 2.10 13.85 -1.54
CA MET A 194 2.17 15.04 -0.69
C MET A 194 1.07 16.04 -1.08
N ILE A 195 0.90 16.32 -2.37
CA ILE A 195 -0.19 17.18 -2.87
C ILE A 195 -1.55 16.59 -2.47
N GLU A 196 -1.79 15.30 -2.75
CA GLU A 196 -3.03 14.62 -2.39
C GLU A 196 -3.30 14.63 -0.87
N SER A 197 -2.27 14.50 -0.04
CA SER A 197 -2.42 14.52 1.42
C SER A 197 -2.98 15.84 1.95
N ARG A 198 -2.89 16.92 1.17
CA ARG A 198 -3.42 18.24 1.53
C ARG A 198 -4.84 18.47 1.02
N ILE A 199 -5.43 17.51 0.31
CA ILE A 199 -6.82 17.55 -0.11
C ILE A 199 -7.71 17.21 1.10
N PRO A 200 -8.82 17.94 1.34
CA PRO A 200 -9.75 17.61 2.41
C PRO A 200 -10.25 16.16 2.32
N LYS A 201 -10.33 15.46 3.47
CA LYS A 201 -10.83 14.08 3.55
C LYS A 201 -12.17 13.89 2.83
N THR A 202 -13.07 14.85 2.97
CA THR A 202 -14.40 14.83 2.34
C THR A 202 -14.33 14.83 0.82
N GLU A 203 -13.38 15.56 0.22
CA GLU A 203 -13.18 15.57 -1.22
C GLU A 203 -12.57 14.26 -1.72
N LEU A 204 -11.58 13.72 -1.02
CA LEU A 204 -11.00 12.41 -1.35
C LEU A 204 -12.05 11.29 -1.23
N TYR A 205 -12.94 11.36 -0.24
CA TYR A 205 -14.06 10.44 -0.13
C TYR A 205 -14.96 10.51 -1.37
N LEU A 206 -15.29 11.71 -1.86
CA LEU A 206 -16.08 11.87 -3.08
C LEU A 206 -15.37 11.33 -4.32
N VAL A 207 -14.05 11.47 -4.40
CA VAL A 207 -13.24 10.85 -5.47
C VAL A 207 -13.38 9.33 -5.41
N TYR A 208 -13.14 8.71 -4.25
CA TYR A 208 -13.29 7.26 -4.10
C TYR A 208 -14.71 6.78 -4.34
N HIS A 209 -15.72 7.51 -3.87
CA HIS A 209 -17.12 7.21 -4.12
C HIS A 209 -17.45 7.27 -5.62
N ARG A 210 -17.00 8.31 -6.34
CA ARG A 210 -17.20 8.42 -7.79
C ARG A 210 -16.53 7.29 -8.56
N ILE A 211 -15.32 6.89 -8.16
CA ILE A 211 -14.62 5.75 -8.76
C ILE A 211 -15.44 4.47 -8.55
N SER A 212 -15.97 4.25 -7.35
CA SER A 212 -16.88 3.14 -7.07
C SER A 212 -18.17 3.18 -7.90
N CYS A 213 -18.75 4.37 -8.12
CA CYS A 213 -20.02 4.53 -8.85
C CYS A 213 -19.87 4.43 -10.37
N TYR A 214 -18.85 5.07 -10.97
CA TYR A 214 -18.59 5.04 -12.41
C TYR A 214 -18.38 3.61 -12.93
N GLN A 215 -17.85 2.75 -12.07
CA GLN A 215 -17.60 1.34 -12.36
C GLN A 215 -18.86 0.47 -12.37
N ASN A 216 -19.93 0.89 -11.69
CA ASN A 216 -21.25 0.24 -11.80
C ASN A 216 -21.99 0.62 -13.10
N GLN A 217 -21.61 1.73 -13.75
CA GLN A 217 -22.28 2.21 -14.96
C GLN A 217 -21.59 1.75 -16.26
N SER A 218 -20.26 1.64 -16.26
CA SER A 218 -19.46 1.23 -17.44
C SER A 218 -19.52 -0.28 -17.75
N SER A 219 -20.19 -1.09 -16.92
CA SER A 219 -20.55 -2.48 -17.22
C SER A 219 -21.81 -2.63 -18.09
N GLY A 220 -22.47 -1.52 -18.48
CA GLY A 220 -23.59 -1.54 -19.43
C GLY A 220 -24.86 -2.25 -18.95
N THR A 221 -25.01 -2.47 -17.64
CA THR A 221 -26.15 -3.20 -17.08
C THR A 221 -26.95 -2.33 -16.10
N PRO A 222 -28.28 -2.14 -16.30
CA PRO A 222 -29.13 -1.51 -15.30
C PRO A 222 -29.28 -2.46 -14.12
N CYS A 223 -28.65 -2.14 -12.98
CA CYS A 223 -28.76 -2.76 -11.65
C CYS A 223 -28.79 -4.31 -11.50
N TYR A 224 -28.76 -5.10 -12.58
CA TYR A 224 -28.93 -6.55 -12.54
C TYR A 224 -28.21 -7.19 -13.72
N ARG A 225 -27.00 -7.69 -13.44
CA ARG A 225 -26.28 -8.84 -14.04
C ARG A 225 -24.79 -8.53 -14.26
N TYR A 226 -23.97 -9.39 -13.65
CA TYR A 226 -22.53 -9.28 -13.49
C TYR A 226 -21.79 -10.19 -14.48
N GLY A 227 -20.64 -9.72 -14.98
CA GLY A 227 -19.64 -10.57 -15.63
C GLY A 227 -18.64 -9.78 -16.48
N LYS A 228 -17.36 -9.82 -16.09
CA LYS A 228 -16.14 -9.38 -16.82
C LYS A 228 -15.55 -7.96 -16.61
N ALA A 229 -16.14 -7.04 -15.85
CA ALA A 229 -15.63 -5.66 -15.73
C ALA A 229 -14.54 -5.39 -14.65
N HIS A 230 -14.18 -6.37 -13.81
CA HIS A 230 -13.43 -6.10 -12.57
C HIS A 230 -11.91 -5.86 -12.73
N GLU A 231 -11.27 -6.36 -13.78
CA GLU A 231 -9.81 -6.21 -13.99
C GLU A 231 -9.43 -4.80 -14.49
N GLN A 232 -10.31 -4.16 -15.29
CA GLN A 232 -10.16 -2.76 -15.70
C GLN A 232 -10.46 -1.76 -14.56
N CYS A 233 -11.30 -2.15 -13.60
CA CYS A 233 -11.74 -1.34 -12.48
C CYS A 233 -10.56 -0.91 -11.58
N LEU A 234 -9.64 -1.82 -11.26
CA LEU A 234 -8.49 -1.51 -10.40
C LEU A 234 -7.36 -0.80 -11.14
N LEU A 235 -7.27 -0.91 -12.47
CA LEU A 235 -6.34 -0.12 -13.28
C LEU A 235 -6.74 1.37 -13.34
N SER A 236 -8.01 1.72 -13.12
CA SER A 236 -8.48 3.12 -13.11
C SER A 236 -8.04 3.90 -11.85
N LEU A 237 -7.77 3.22 -10.73
CA LEU A 237 -7.18 3.79 -9.51
C LEU A 237 -5.69 4.13 -9.67
N GLN A 238 -5.06 3.72 -10.78
CA GLN A 238 -3.63 3.96 -11.04
C GLN A 238 -3.35 5.21 -11.87
N LYS A 239 -4.39 5.87 -12.40
CA LYS A 239 -4.28 7.14 -13.14
C LYS A 239 -4.41 8.31 -12.17
#